data_AF-A0AAW8CET0-F1
#
_entry.id   AF-A0AAW8CET0-F1
#
_cell.length_a   1.000
_cell.length_b   1.000
_cell.length_c   1.000
_cell.angle_alpha   90.00
_cell.angle_beta   90.00
_cell.angle_gamma   90.00
#
_symmetry.space_group_name_H-M   'P 1'
#
loop_
_entity.id
_entity.type
_entity.pdbx_description
1 polymer ?
#
loop_
_entity_poly.entity_id
_entity_poly.type
_entity_poly.pdbx_seq_one_letter_code
_entity_poly.pdbx_strand_id
1 'polypeptide(L)' 'LGISRVTLSRLLNEKSAITPDMAIRLHKWLGRGPTPETWLQMQLAYDLWQVEQMNREYNVIPVKYKNEDTISRTV' A
#
# COMPACT_ATOMS: atom_id res chain seq x y z
N LEU A 1 12.02 18.08 8.02
CA LEU A 1 11.90 16.85 7.20
C LEU A 1 13.16 15.97 7.21
N GLY A 2 14.36 16.53 7.32
CA GLY A 2 15.59 15.72 7.47
C GLY A 2 15.91 14.84 6.26
N ILE A 3 15.43 15.23 5.07
CA ILE A 3 15.73 14.59 3.78
C ILE A 3 16.35 15.62 2.84
N SER A 4 17.05 15.14 1.81
CA SER A 4 17.58 16.03 0.78
C SER A 4 16.46 16.70 -0.01
N ARG A 5 16.70 17.91 -0.53
CA ARG A 5 15.79 18.60 -1.46
C ARG A 5 15.49 17.75 -2.70
N VAL A 6 16.47 16.97 -3.15
CA VAL A 6 16.32 16.05 -4.28
C VAL A 6 15.33 14.93 -3.95
N THR A 7 15.39 14.37 -2.73
CA THR A 7 14.45 13.36 -2.25
C THR A 7 13.03 13.92 -2.20
N LEU A 8 12.85 15.13 -1.65
CA LEU A 8 11.54 15.79 -1.63
C LEU A 8 11.03 16.07 -3.04
N SER A 9 11.90 16.56 -3.93
CA SER A 9 11.56 16.81 -5.33
C SER A 9 11.14 15.53 -6.04
N ARG A 10 11.83 14.40 -5.83
CA ARG A 10 11.43 13.12 -6.43
C ARG A 10 10.07 12.65 -5.93
N LEU A 11 9.79 12.79 -4.64
CA LEU A 11 8.50 12.43 -4.06
C LEU A 11 7.35 13.31 -4.61
N LEU A 12 7.58 14.62 -4.75
CA LEU A 12 6.59 15.54 -5.33
C LEU A 12 6.36 15.34 -6.84
N ASN A 13 7.34 14.76 -7.55
CA ASN A 13 7.23 14.47 -8.98
C ASN A 13 6.86 13.01 -9.25
N GLU A 14 6.31 12.29 -8.24
CA GLU A 14 5.91 10.88 -8.35
C GLU A 14 7.06 9.93 -8.76
N LYS A 15 8.31 10.37 -8.66
CA LYS A 15 9.51 9.58 -8.98
C LYS A 15 9.95 8.70 -7.82
N SER A 16 9.24 8.73 -6.69
CA SER A 16 9.48 7.91 -5.51
C SER A 16 8.17 7.71 -4.77
N ALA A 17 7.88 6.46 -4.39
CA ALA A 17 6.75 6.13 -3.53
C ALA A 17 6.96 6.67 -2.10
N ILE A 18 5.85 6.87 -1.39
CA ILE A 18 5.85 7.22 0.04
C ILE A 18 6.12 5.96 0.86
N THR A 19 7.32 5.85 1.41
CA THR A 19 7.69 4.77 2.34
C THR A 19 7.22 5.06 3.77
N PRO A 20 7.18 4.05 4.67
CA PRO A 20 6.79 4.27 6.07
C PRO A 20 7.63 5.32 6.81
N ASP A 21 8.95 5.31 6.62
CA ASP A 21 9.85 6.32 7.19
C ASP A 21 9.54 7.73 6.65
N MET A 22 9.23 7.83 5.35
CA MET A 22 8.80 9.09 4.73
C MET A 22 7.46 9.59 5.25
N ALA A 23 6.49 8.70 5.45
CA ALA A 23 5.18 9.03 6.01
C ALA A 23 5.31 9.61 7.44
N ILE A 24 6.15 9.01 8.27
CA ILE A 24 6.44 9.51 9.63
C ILE A 24 7.11 10.89 9.57
N ARG A 25 8.08 11.08 8.67
CA ARG A 25 8.77 12.37 8.49
C ARG A 25 7.83 13.46 8.00
N LEU A 26 6.92 13.14 7.06
CA LEU A 26 5.92 14.07 6.54
C LEU A 26 4.93 14.47 7.64
N HIS A 27 4.43 13.51 8.41
CA HIS A 27 3.54 13.79 9.54
C HIS A 27 4.20 14.69 10.59
N LYS A 28 5.42 14.35 11.03
CA LYS A 28 6.19 15.16 11.98
C LYS A 28 6.50 16.56 11.46
N TRP A 29 6.74 16.69 10.15
CA TRP A 29 7.04 17.98 9.53
C TRP A 29 5.80 18.87 9.39
N LEU A 30 4.66 18.30 8.99
CA LEU A 30 3.42 19.04 8.80
C LEU A 30 2.78 19.45 10.13
N GLY A 31 3.01 18.69 11.22
CA GLY A 31 2.55 19.01 12.58
C GLY A 31 1.04 18.96 12.81
N ARG A 32 0.22 19.16 11.77
CA ARG A 32 -1.25 19.05 11.72
C ARG A 32 -1.70 18.53 10.34
N GLY A 33 -1.09 17.45 9.87
CA GLY A 33 -1.37 16.83 8.56
C GLY A 33 -1.91 15.40 8.67
N PRO A 34 -2.10 14.72 7.54
CA PRO A 34 -2.52 13.31 7.51
C PRO A 34 -1.59 12.44 8.37
N THR A 35 -2.14 11.40 8.99
CA THR A 35 -1.34 10.47 9.77
C THR A 35 -0.43 9.65 8.87
N PRO A 36 0.67 9.08 9.38
CA PRO A 36 1.53 8.21 8.58
C PRO A 36 0.75 7.06 7.92
N GLU A 37 -0.25 6.52 8.60
CA GLU A 37 -1.13 5.46 8.09
C GLU A 37 -1.96 5.94 6.90
N THR A 38 -2.51 7.16 6.96
CA THR A 38 -3.25 7.74 5.84
C THR A 38 -2.38 7.87 4.60
N TRP A 39 -1.13 8.33 4.75
CA TRP A 39 -0.19 8.43 3.64
C TRP A 39 0.11 7.07 2.99
N LEU A 40 0.29 6.03 3.82
CA LEU A 40 0.55 4.68 3.33
C LEU A 40 -0.68 4.06 2.65
N GLN A 41 -1.88 4.31 3.17
CA GLN A 41 -3.12 3.88 2.53
C GLN A 41 -3.29 4.52 1.14
N MET A 42 -2.97 5.81 1.01
CA MET A 42 -3.01 6.51 -0.27
C MET A 42 -2.01 5.92 -1.28
N GLN A 43 -0.78 5.66 -0.84
CA GLN A 43 0.23 5.03 -1.70
C GLN A 43 -0.22 3.63 -2.14
N LEU A 44 -0.75 2.83 -1.21
CA LEU A 44 -1.25 1.49 -1.51
C LEU A 44 -2.42 1.53 -2.52
N ALA A 45 -3.36 2.45 -2.33
CA ALA A 45 -4.48 2.61 -3.25
C ALA A 45 -4.01 3.01 -4.65
N TYR A 46 -3.02 3.92 -4.75
CA TYR A 46 -2.41 4.29 -6.01
C TYR A 46 -1.68 3.12 -6.67
N ASP A 47 -0.89 2.36 -5.91
CA ASP A 47 -0.14 1.22 -6.41
C ASP A 47 -1.08 0.13 -6.95
N LEU A 48 -2.18 -0.15 -6.23
CA LEU A 48 -3.22 -1.07 -6.70
C LEU A 48 -3.87 -0.59 -8.00
N TRP A 49 -4.27 0.69 -8.06
CA TRP A 49 -4.87 1.27 -9.26
C TRP A 49 -3.93 1.17 -10.47
N GLN A 50 -2.65 1.52 -10.31
CA GLN A 50 -1.64 1.38 -11.37
C GLN A 50 -1.54 -0.05 -11.88
N VAL A 51 -1.53 -1.01 -10.96
CA VAL A 51 -1.44 -2.45 -11.26
C VAL A 51 -2.69 -2.96 -11.98
N GLU A 52 -3.88 -2.46 -11.62
CA GLU A 52 -5.13 -2.75 -12.33
C GLU A 52 -5.12 -2.21 -13.76
N GLN A 53 -4.57 -1.01 -13.98
CA GLN A 53 -4.48 -0.42 -15.34
C GLN A 53 -3.51 -1.18 -16.26
N MET A 54 -2.53 -1.89 -15.71
CA MET A 54 -1.54 -2.62 -16.51
C MET A 54 -2.08 -3.89 -17.18
N ASN A 55 -3.35 -4.26 -16.96
CA ASN A 55 -4.00 -5.46 -17.50
C ASN A 55 -3.09 -6.70 -17.50
N ARG A 56 -2.40 -6.92 -16.36
CA ARG A 56 -1.52 -8.08 -16.21
C ARG A 56 -2.36 -9.31 -15.95
N GLU A 57 -2.11 -10.37 -16.72
CA GLU A 57 -2.61 -11.70 -16.36
C GLU A 57 -1.82 -12.24 -15.16
N TYR A 58 -2.54 -12.56 -14.09
CA TYR A 58 -1.99 -13.23 -12.93
C TYR A 58 -2.28 -14.72 -13.03
N ASN A 59 -1.24 -15.54 -13.22
CA ASN A 59 -1.36 -16.98 -13.07
C ASN A 59 -1.36 -17.33 -11.58
N VAL A 60 -2.52 -17.21 -10.94
CA VAL A 60 -2.73 -17.52 -9.52
C VAL A 60 -3.61 -18.75 -9.36
N ILE A 61 -3.15 -19.70 -8.54
CA ILE A 61 -3.95 -20.86 -8.13
C ILE A 61 -4.63 -20.46 -6.81
N PRO A 62 -5.96 -20.27 -6.78
CA PRO A 62 -6.64 -19.91 -5.54
C PRO A 62 -6.52 -21.04 -4.53
N VAL A 63 -6.15 -20.70 -3.30
CA VAL A 63 -6.16 -21.66 -2.19
C VAL A 63 -7.60 -22.11 -1.99
N LYS A 64 -7.86 -23.41 -2.12
CA LYS A 64 -9.16 -24.00 -1.79
C LYS A 64 -9.30 -24.00 -0.27
N TYR A 65 -10.22 -23.19 0.26
CA TYR A 65 -10.59 -23.26 1.67
C TYR A 65 -11.45 -24.50 1.90
N LYS A 66 -10.99 -25.41 2.78
CA LYS A 66 -11.69 -26.65 3.12
C LYS A 66 -12.80 -26.37 4.14
N ASN A 67 -13.96 -25.91 3.67
CA ASN A 67 -15.16 -25.79 4.50
C ASN A 67 -16.32 -26.47 3.77
N GLU A 68 -16.63 -27.74 4.09
CA GLU A 68 -17.97 -28.38 4.01
C GLU A 68 -17.97 -29.89 4.35
N ASP A 69 -16.83 -30.61 4.31
CA ASP A 69 -16.84 -32.09 4.43
C ASP A 69 -16.83 -32.68 5.86
N THR A 70 -17.02 -31.89 6.91
CA THR A 70 -16.87 -32.41 8.30
C THR A 70 -18.16 -32.40 9.14
N ILE A 71 -19.26 -31.79 8.68
CA ILE A 71 -20.49 -31.72 9.51
C ILE A 71 -21.47 -32.87 9.19
N SER A 72 -21.35 -33.56 8.05
CA SER A 72 -22.26 -34.69 7.72
C SER A 72 -21.80 -36.06 8.22
N ARG A 73 -20.76 -36.14 9.08
CA ARG A 73 -20.22 -37.42 9.60
C ARG A 73 -20.33 -37.63 11.10
N THR A 74 -21.09 -36.79 11.81
CA THR A 74 -21.53 -37.12 13.16
C THR A 74 -23.05 -37.28 13.13
N VAL A 75 -23.41 -38.50 12.73
CA VAL A 75 -24.70 -39.15 13.00
C VAL A 75 -24.86 -39.32 14.51
#